data_AF-J3MY96-F1
#
_entry.id   AF-J3MY96-F1
#
_cell.length_a   1.000
_cell.length_b   1.000
_cell.length_c   1.000
_cell.angle_alpha   90.00
_cell.angle_beta   90.00
_cell.angle_gamma   90.00
#
_symmetry.space_group_name_H-M   'P 1'
#
loop_
_entity.id
_entity.type
_entity.pdbx_description
1 polymer ?
#
loop_
_entity_poly.entity_id
_entity_poly.type
_entity_poly.pdbx_seq_one_letter_code
_entity_poly.pdbx_strand_id
1 'polypeptide(L)' 'MNMKVVSGSPPPYSGALDCLIKTVRSEGAMALYKGFVPTVTRQGPFTVVLFVTLEQIRKLFKGIDF' A
#
# COMPACT_ATOMS: atom_id res chain seq x y z
N MET A 1 9.79 -4.40 -8.71
CA MET A 1 9.67 -5.29 -7.53
C MET A 1 10.54 -6.51 -7.76
N ASN A 2 11.77 -6.50 -7.22
CA ASN A 2 12.67 -7.66 -7.27
C ASN A 2 12.28 -8.63 -6.17
N MET A 3 11.75 -9.79 -6.53
CA MET A 3 11.62 -10.91 -5.59
C MET A 3 13.04 -11.34 -5.21
N LYS A 4 13.44 -11.17 -3.95
CA LYS A 4 14.75 -11.65 -3.50
C LYS A 4 14.75 -13.18 -3.57
N VAL A 5 15.34 -13.73 -4.63
CA VAL A 5 15.58 -15.16 -4.77
C VAL A 5 16.79 -15.50 -3.89
N VAL A 6 16.64 -16.48 -3.01
CA VAL A 6 17.76 -17.02 -2.23
C VAL A 6 18.76 -17.63 -3.20
N SER A 7 20.02 -17.20 -3.10
CA SER A 7 21.13 -17.62 -3.98
C SER A 7 21.35 -19.13 -3.88
N GLY A 8 20.77 -19.90 -4.80
CA GLY A 8 20.95 -21.36 -4.89
C GLY A 8 19.71 -22.20 -5.16
N SER A 9 18.50 -21.63 -5.21
CA SER A 9 17.25 -22.36 -5.50
C SER A 9 16.54 -21.79 -6.73
N PRO A 10 15.91 -22.60 -7.60
CA PRO A 10 15.15 -22.09 -8.74
C PRO A 10 14.05 -21.13 -8.25
N PRO A 11 13.72 -20.08 -9.03
CA PRO A 11 12.73 -19.10 -8.60
C PRO A 11 11.41 -19.79 -8.25
N PRO A 12 10.84 -19.54 -7.05
CA PRO A 12 9.65 -20.26 -6.58
C PRO A 12 8.40 -19.99 -7.44
N TYR A 13 8.41 -18.90 -8.21
CA TYR A 13 7.37 -18.53 -9.15
C TYR A 13 7.99 -18.04 -10.45
N SER A 14 7.48 -18.55 -11.58
CA SER A 14 7.99 -18.18 -12.91
C SER A 14 7.51 -16.78 -13.36
N GLY A 15 6.58 -16.17 -12.62
CA GLY A 15 6.04 -14.83 -12.89
C GLY A 15 4.97 -14.41 -11.87
N ALA A 16 4.51 -13.17 -11.96
CA ALA A 16 3.50 -12.60 -11.05
C ALA A 16 2.15 -13.36 -11.11
N LEU A 17 1.77 -13.84 -12.30
CA LEU A 17 0.53 -14.61 -12.49
C LEU A 17 0.62 -16.02 -11.89
N ASP A 18 1.76 -16.70 -12.03
CA ASP A 18 1.98 -18.04 -11.41
C ASP A 18 1.93 -17.95 -9.88
N CYS A 19 2.53 -16.89 -9.32
CA CYS A 19 2.45 -16.57 -7.90
C CYS A 19 1.01 -16.31 -7.43
N LEU A 20 0.26 -15.48 -8.18
CA LEU A 20 -1.14 -15.17 -7.86
C LEU A 20 -2.00 -16.45 -7.84
N ILE A 21 -1.87 -17.30 -8.87
CA ILE A 21 -2.66 -18.52 -8.99
C ILE A 21 -2.32 -19.52 -7.89
N LYS A 22 -1.02 -19.74 -7.62
CA LYS A 22 -0.59 -20.63 -6.53
C LYS A 22 -1.04 -20.12 -5.16
N THR A 23 -0.91 -18.82 -4.90
CA THR A 23 -1.32 -18.20 -3.62
C THR A 23 -2.82 -18.29 -3.39
N VAL A 24 -3.63 -18.01 -4.42
CA VAL A 24 -5.10 -18.13 -4.33
C VAL A 24 -5.53 -19.57 -4.13
N ARG A 25 -4.84 -20.54 -4.77
CA ARG A 25 -5.12 -21.97 -4.57
C ARG A 25 -4.66 -22.50 -3.20
N SER A 26 -3.57 -21.99 -2.64
CA SER A 26 -3.00 -22.48 -1.38
C SER A 26 -3.63 -21.84 -0.14
N GLU A 27 -3.91 -20.54 -0.18
CA GLU A 27 -4.39 -19.77 0.97
C GLU A 27 -5.78 -19.13 0.77
N GLY A 28 -6.34 -19.21 -0.43
CA GLY A 28 -7.62 -18.59 -0.79
C GLY A 28 -7.51 -17.13 -1.21
N ALA A 29 -8.57 -16.60 -1.82
CA ALA A 29 -8.62 -15.21 -2.29
C ALA A 29 -8.46 -14.18 -1.15
N MET A 30 -8.75 -14.57 0.09
CA MET A 30 -8.61 -13.71 1.27
C MET A 30 -7.14 -13.45 1.66
N ALA A 31 -6.20 -14.30 1.23
CA ALA A 31 -4.77 -14.09 1.44
C ALA A 31 -4.24 -12.85 0.70
N LEU A 32 -4.83 -12.52 -0.45
CA LEU A 32 -4.49 -11.31 -1.21
C LEU A 32 -4.88 -10.03 -0.47
N TYR A 33 -5.93 -10.08 0.35
CA TYR A 33 -6.41 -8.94 1.11
C TYR A 33 -5.67 -8.72 2.45
N LYS A 34 -4.89 -9.70 2.94
CA LYS A 34 -4.09 -9.55 4.17
C LYS A 34 -3.08 -8.39 4.07
N GLY A 35 -2.55 -8.10 2.87
CA GLY A 35 -1.64 -6.97 2.63
C GLY A 35 -2.34 -5.65 2.30
N PHE A 36 -3.65 -5.67 2.02
CA PHE A 36 -4.39 -4.47 1.67
C PHE A 36 -4.62 -3.56 2.89
N VAL A 37 -4.99 -4.16 4.03
CA VAL A 37 -5.20 -3.44 5.30
C VAL A 37 -3.98 -2.59 5.71
N PRO A 38 -2.75 -3.13 5.82
CA PRO A 38 -1.59 -2.31 6.21
C PRO A 38 -1.27 -1.22 5.18
N THR A 39 -1.56 -1.46 3.89
CA THR A 39 -1.36 -0.47 2.83
C THR A 39 -2.33 0.70 2.98
N VAL A 40 -3.61 0.42 3.23
CA VAL A 40 -4.65 1.42 3.44
C VAL A 40 -4.42 2.18 4.75
N THR A 41 -4.09 1.47 5.84
CA THR A 41 -3.78 2.08 7.14
C THR A 41 -2.58 3.02 7.07
N ARG A 42 -1.60 2.78 6.18
CA ARG A 42 -0.49 3.71 5.93
C ARG A 42 -0.93 4.94 5.13
N GLN A 43 -1.85 4.77 4.18
CA GLN A 43 -2.33 5.87 3.33
C GLN A 43 -3.24 6.84 4.10
N GLY A 44 -4.07 6.32 5.02
CA GLY A 44 -4.98 7.09 5.87
C GLY A 44 -4.32 8.29 6.58
N PRO A 45 -3.27 8.09 7.41
CA PRO A 45 -2.65 9.18 8.15
C PRO A 45 -1.98 10.20 7.21
N PHE A 46 -1.42 9.76 6.08
CA PHE A 46 -0.84 10.67 5.10
C PHE A 46 -1.90 11.64 4.54
N THR A 47 -3.07 11.11 4.16
CA THR A 47 -4.19 11.94 3.69
C THR A 47 -4.77 12.84 4.78
N VAL A 48 -4.84 12.37 6.03
CA VAL A 48 -5.32 13.18 7.17
C VAL A 48 -4.39 14.36 7.44
N VAL A 49 -3.07 14.13 7.46
CA VAL A 49 -2.08 15.19 7.68
C VAL A 49 -2.17 16.25 6.59
N LEU A 50 -2.24 15.83 5.32
CA LEU A 50 -2.45 16.75 4.19
C LEU A 50 -3.69 17.63 4.41
N PHE A 51 -4.81 17.04 4.81
CA PHE A 51 -6.07 17.75 5.01
C PHE A 51 -5.98 18.76 6.16
N VAL A 52 -5.41 18.36 7.29
CA VAL A 52 -5.21 19.24 8.46
C VAL A 52 -4.30 20.41 8.10
N THR A 53 -3.19 20.18 7.40
CA THR A 53 -2.29 21.26 6.96
C THR A 53 -3.00 22.25 6.05
N LEU A 54 -3.82 21.77 5.11
CA LEU A 54 -4.61 22.63 4.23
C LEU A 54 -5.65 23.46 5.00
N GLU A 55 -6.30 22.91 6.03
CA GLU A 55 -7.21 23.68 6.86
C GLU A 55 -6.52 24.81 7.62
N GLN A 56 -5.33 24.55 8.19
CA GLN A 56 -4.55 25.58 8.89
C GLN A 56 -4.11 26.69 7.94
N ILE A 57 -3.65 26.33 6.74
CA ILE A 57 -3.27 27.29 5.70
C ILE A 57 -4.47 28.13 5.26
N ARG A 58 -5.64 27.50 5.02
CA ARG A 58 -6.85 28.23 4.62
C ARG A 58 -7.35 29.19 5.71
N LYS A 59 -7.23 28.83 6.99
CA LYS A 59 -7.57 29.71 8.12
C LYS A 59 -6.63 30.92 8.19
N LEU A 60 -5.33 30.69 8.01
CA LEU A 60 -4.33 31.76 7.97
C LEU A 60 -4.55 32.71 6.79
N PHE A 61 -4.86 32.17 5.60
CA PHE A 61 -5.10 32.97 4.40
C PHE A 61 -6.38 33.80 4.49
N LYS A 62 -7.45 33.26 5.09
CA LYS A 62 -8.67 34.05 5.38
C LYS A 62 -8.46 35.14 6.44
N GLY A 63 -7.45 35.01 7.30
CA GLY A 63 -7.08 36.05 8.26
C GLY A 63 -6.16 37.15 7.69
N ILE A 64 -5.68 36.98 6.44
CA ILE A 64 -4.82 37.93 5.72
C ILE A 64 -5.61 38.77 4.70
N ASP A 65 -6.92 38.52 4.55
CA ASP A 65 -7.84 39.42 3.85
C ASP A 65 -8.03 40.69 4.70
N PHE A 66 -7.27 41.73 4.36
CA PHE A 66 -7.45 43.11 4.80
C PHE A 66 -8.54 43.79 3.97
#